data_AF-A0A101Y0J2-F1
#
_entry.id   AF-A0A101Y0J2-F1
#
_cell.length_a   1.000
_cell.length_b   1.000
_cell.length_c   1.000
_cell.angle_alpha   90.00
_cell.angle_beta   90.00
_cell.angle_gamma   90.00
#
_symmetry.space_group_name_H-M   'P 1'
#
loop_
_entity.id
_entity.type
_entity.pdbx_description
1 polymer ?
#
loop_
_entity_poly.entity_id
_entity_poly.type
_entity_poly.pdbx_seq_one_letter_code
_entity_poly.pdbx_strand_id
1 'polypeptide(L)'
;MHSKLLVDATDLVQWADRRDSQSVLPQLIRSLILSSSDHIEKISFAAGEGVSLGGWDGITIAEESSSFIPKGTTVWEMGVNRTVKGKADDDYEKRSKNPLFMIPEETSYVFITPRRWRDKDKWTEERQKEGIWKEVRVYDADDLETWLSQNPTVHVWLSILLGKHPQNCTDLGSYWTDWSEETQPAISSEMVLAGRENIKAEIYQWLKNSNSPLRLQAETRDEAIALFAAAISLLPSTEKDFFYQKQ
;
A
#
# COMPACT_ATOMS: atom_id res chain seq x y z
N MET A 1 -10.08 -21.16 4.64
CA MET A 1 -9.10 -21.75 5.58
C MET A 1 -8.28 -20.57 6.10
N HIS A 2 -8.26 -20.29 7.40
CA HIS A 2 -7.52 -19.11 7.90
C HIS A 2 -6.03 -19.29 7.67
N SER A 3 -5.41 -18.33 7.00
CA SER A 3 -3.96 -18.34 6.84
C SER A 3 -3.32 -17.97 8.18
N LYS A 4 -2.41 -18.80 8.69
CA LYS A 4 -1.63 -18.47 9.90
C LYS A 4 -0.44 -17.54 9.62
N LEU A 5 -0.09 -17.36 8.35
CA LEU A 5 1.15 -16.69 7.95
C LEU A 5 0.89 -15.28 7.41
N LEU A 6 -0.09 -15.14 6.53
CA LEU A 6 -0.43 -13.88 5.88
C LEU A 6 -1.87 -13.49 6.18
N VAL A 7 -2.15 -12.19 6.15
CA VAL A 7 -3.50 -11.64 6.34
C VAL A 7 -4.45 -12.19 5.27
N ASP A 8 -5.61 -12.66 5.70
CA ASP A 8 -6.72 -13.06 4.84
C ASP A 8 -7.90 -12.09 5.00
N ALA A 9 -8.94 -12.24 4.18
CA ALA A 9 -10.10 -11.37 4.21
C ALA A 9 -10.82 -11.33 5.57
N THR A 10 -10.66 -12.36 6.41
CA THR A 10 -11.24 -12.35 7.76
C THR A 10 -10.44 -11.49 8.71
N ASP A 11 -9.11 -11.47 8.60
CA ASP A 11 -8.29 -10.53 9.35
C ASP A 11 -8.59 -9.08 8.91
N LEU A 12 -8.83 -8.84 7.62
CA LEU A 12 -9.25 -7.52 7.11
C LEU A 12 -10.60 -7.10 7.74
N VAL A 13 -11.57 -8.01 7.79
CA VAL A 13 -12.88 -7.75 8.42
C VAL A 13 -12.74 -7.42 9.91
N GLN A 14 -11.87 -8.13 10.62
CA GLN A 14 -11.59 -7.86 12.04
C GLN A 14 -10.84 -6.53 12.21
N TRP A 15 -9.87 -6.27 11.34
CA TRP A 15 -9.10 -5.03 11.33
C TRP A 15 -9.98 -3.80 11.08
N ALA A 16 -11.04 -3.93 10.28
CA ALA A 16 -12.02 -2.86 10.04
C ALA A 16 -12.72 -2.34 11.32
N ASP A 17 -12.69 -3.10 12.41
CA ASP A 17 -13.22 -2.66 13.71
C ASP A 17 -12.16 -1.93 14.58
N ARG A 18 -10.88 -1.95 14.19
CA ARG A 18 -9.81 -1.22 14.87
C ARG A 18 -9.72 0.23 14.39
N ARG A 19 -9.34 1.15 15.28
CA ARG A 19 -9.28 2.59 15.00
C ARG A 19 -8.24 2.96 13.94
N ASP A 20 -7.10 2.27 13.93
CA ASP A 20 -6.00 2.49 13.00
C ASP A 20 -6.36 2.17 11.55
N SER A 21 -7.37 1.33 11.31
CA SER A 21 -7.82 0.97 9.96
C SER A 21 -8.23 2.19 9.12
N GLN A 22 -8.81 3.22 9.73
CA GLN A 22 -9.24 4.45 9.04
C GLN A 22 -8.07 5.21 8.42
N SER A 23 -6.94 5.28 9.13
CA SER A 23 -5.75 5.99 8.67
C SER A 23 -4.82 5.14 7.81
N VAL A 24 -4.86 3.81 7.98
CA VAL A 24 -3.96 2.89 7.29
C VAL A 24 -4.56 2.37 5.98
N LEU A 25 -5.89 2.27 5.85
CA LEU A 25 -6.52 1.82 4.61
C LEU A 25 -6.12 2.66 3.38
N PRO A 26 -6.09 4.00 3.42
CA PRO A 26 -5.59 4.79 2.29
C PRO A 26 -4.12 4.50 1.94
N GLN A 27 -3.28 4.21 2.95
CA GLN A 27 -1.87 3.85 2.75
C GLN A 27 -1.76 2.48 2.08
N LEU A 28 -2.53 1.50 2.54
CA LEU A 28 -2.60 0.17 1.95
C LEU A 28 -2.97 0.24 0.47
N ILE A 29 -4.03 0.97 0.12
CA ILE A 29 -4.47 1.08 -1.27
C ILE A 29 -3.44 1.81 -2.13
N ARG A 30 -2.84 2.90 -1.61
CA ARG A 30 -1.74 3.58 -2.31
C ARG A 30 -0.58 2.62 -2.62
N SER A 31 -0.14 1.82 -1.64
CA SER A 31 0.95 0.87 -1.82
C SER A 31 0.58 -0.26 -2.78
N LEU A 32 -0.65 -0.77 -2.73
CA LEU A 32 -1.13 -1.77 -3.69
C LEU A 32 -1.15 -1.23 -5.12
N ILE A 33 -1.59 0.02 -5.34
CA ILE A 33 -1.58 0.65 -6.67
C ILE A 33 -0.17 0.78 -7.21
N LEU A 34 0.75 1.32 -6.41
CA LEU A 34 2.16 1.51 -6.80
C LEU A 34 2.90 0.19 -7.02
N SER A 35 2.53 -0.85 -6.30
CA SER A 35 3.12 -2.18 -6.46
C SER A 35 2.55 -2.95 -7.66
N SER A 36 1.33 -2.60 -8.12
CA SER A 36 0.63 -3.30 -9.20
C SER A 36 0.80 -2.68 -10.59
N SER A 37 1.36 -1.48 -10.71
CA SER A 37 1.53 -0.80 -12.00
C SER A 37 2.65 0.22 -11.96
N ASP A 38 3.56 0.15 -12.95
CA ASP A 38 4.54 1.20 -13.21
C ASP A 38 3.97 2.33 -14.11
N HIS A 39 2.70 2.24 -14.54
CA HIS A 39 2.03 3.15 -15.49
C HIS A 39 1.03 4.09 -14.81
N ILE A 40 1.42 4.67 -13.68
CA ILE A 40 0.60 5.61 -12.91
C ILE A 40 1.18 7.02 -13.08
N GLU A 41 0.50 7.86 -13.87
CA GLU A 41 0.89 9.25 -14.10
C GLU A 41 0.72 10.09 -12.82
N LYS A 42 -0.39 9.88 -12.11
CA LYS A 42 -0.72 10.63 -10.89
C LYS A 42 -1.32 9.71 -9.84
N ILE A 43 -0.93 9.94 -8.60
CA ILE A 43 -1.51 9.29 -7.42
C ILE A 43 -1.55 10.27 -6.25
N SER A 44 -2.68 10.34 -5.58
CA SER A 44 -2.86 11.14 -4.37
C SER A 44 -3.86 10.43 -3.47
N PHE A 45 -3.46 10.12 -2.25
CA PHE A 45 -4.33 9.58 -1.21
C PHE A 45 -4.13 10.43 0.04
N ALA A 46 -5.22 10.86 0.66
CA ALA A 46 -5.14 11.59 1.92
C ALA A 46 -4.64 10.65 3.03
N ALA A 47 -3.42 10.88 3.52
CA ALA A 47 -2.84 10.13 4.64
C ALA A 47 -2.20 11.11 5.66
N GLY A 48 -2.35 10.82 6.96
CA GLY A 48 -1.74 11.60 8.05
C GLY A 48 -2.50 12.88 8.45
N GLU A 49 -1.79 13.88 9.00
CA GLU A 49 -2.35 15.15 9.51
C GLU A 49 -2.75 16.16 8.41
N GLY A 50 -2.64 15.78 7.13
CA GLY A 50 -3.04 16.60 5.98
C GLY A 50 -4.55 16.60 5.69
N VAL A 51 -5.40 16.20 6.64
CA VAL A 51 -6.87 16.23 6.52
C VAL A 51 -7.38 17.65 6.75
N SER A 52 -7.02 18.57 5.86
CA SER A 52 -7.58 19.92 5.86
C SER A 52 -7.80 20.35 4.41
N LEU A 53 -8.85 19.79 3.82
CA LEU A 53 -9.75 20.38 2.81
C LEU A 53 -10.58 19.22 2.23
N GLY A 54 -11.91 19.26 2.42
CA GLY A 54 -12.81 18.20 1.96
C GLY A 54 -12.57 17.84 0.49
N GLY A 55 -12.19 16.60 0.24
CA GLY A 55 -11.77 16.08 -1.06
C GLY A 55 -12.06 14.59 -1.16
N TRP A 56 -11.66 13.95 -2.25
CA TRP A 56 -11.71 12.50 -2.43
C TRP A 56 -10.71 11.80 -1.50
N ASP A 57 -10.99 10.58 -1.05
CA ASP A 57 -10.03 9.80 -0.24
C ASP A 57 -8.77 9.48 -1.06
N GLY A 58 -8.95 9.24 -2.37
CA GLY A 58 -7.85 9.17 -3.31
C GLY A 58 -8.23 9.53 -4.74
N ILE A 59 -7.21 9.86 -5.54
CA ILE A 59 -7.30 10.15 -6.98
C ILE A 59 -6.09 9.51 -7.66
N THR A 60 -6.34 8.82 -8.76
CA THR A 60 -5.28 8.31 -9.64
C THR A 60 -5.52 8.67 -11.10
N ILE A 61 -4.45 8.74 -11.89
CA ILE A 61 -4.49 8.75 -13.35
C ILE A 61 -3.57 7.63 -13.82
N ALA A 62 -4.13 6.62 -14.48
CA ALA A 62 -3.40 5.48 -15.01
C ALA A 62 -3.40 5.49 -16.55
N GLU A 63 -2.26 5.19 -17.16
CA GLU A 63 -2.13 5.16 -18.64
C GLU A 63 -2.77 3.90 -19.23
N GLU A 64 -2.79 2.83 -18.45
CA GLU A 64 -3.30 1.51 -18.80
C GLU A 64 -4.23 0.96 -17.70
N SER A 65 -5.13 0.05 -18.10
CA SER A 65 -6.00 -0.64 -17.15
C SER A 65 -5.34 -1.92 -16.65
N SER A 66 -5.50 -2.22 -15.37
CA SER A 66 -5.19 -3.52 -14.77
C SER A 66 -6.42 -4.14 -14.11
N SER A 67 -6.27 -5.30 -13.48
CA SER A 67 -7.35 -5.99 -12.77
C SER A 67 -8.04 -5.09 -11.74
N PHE A 68 -7.26 -4.30 -10.98
CA PHE A 68 -7.79 -3.44 -9.91
C PHE A 68 -7.79 -1.95 -10.24
N ILE A 69 -7.05 -1.52 -11.26
CA ILE A 69 -6.84 -0.10 -11.56
C ILE A 69 -7.49 0.23 -12.92
N PRO A 70 -8.56 1.06 -12.95
CA PRO A 70 -9.14 1.53 -14.20
C PRO A 70 -8.19 2.44 -14.98
N LYS A 71 -8.30 2.44 -16.31
CA LYS A 71 -7.56 3.35 -17.18
C LYS A 71 -8.14 4.77 -17.11
N GLY A 72 -7.26 5.77 -17.01
CA GLY A 72 -7.59 7.19 -16.94
C GLY A 72 -7.82 7.67 -15.51
N THR A 73 -8.58 8.76 -15.37
CA THR A 73 -8.89 9.35 -14.06
C THR A 73 -9.79 8.42 -13.26
N THR A 74 -9.36 8.08 -12.04
CA THR A 74 -10.14 7.32 -11.07
C THR A 74 -10.20 8.08 -9.76
N VAL A 75 -11.41 8.16 -9.18
CA VAL A 75 -11.64 8.66 -7.82
C VAL A 75 -11.95 7.49 -6.90
N TRP A 76 -11.38 7.55 -5.71
CA TRP A 76 -11.46 6.50 -4.71
C TRP A 76 -12.15 7.06 -3.46
N GLU A 77 -13.16 6.34 -2.98
CA GLU A 77 -13.80 6.52 -1.68
C GLU A 77 -13.62 5.25 -0.86
N MET A 78 -13.47 5.39 0.45
CA MET A 78 -13.16 4.27 1.33
C MET A 78 -13.97 4.31 2.62
N GLY A 79 -14.35 3.13 3.11
CA GLY A 79 -15.14 3.03 4.33
C GLY A 79 -14.84 1.78 5.14
N VAL A 80 -14.64 1.97 6.45
CA VAL A 80 -14.52 0.88 7.43
C VAL A 80 -15.84 0.61 8.18
N ASN A 81 -16.93 1.26 7.79
CA ASN A 81 -18.24 1.20 8.44
C ASN A 81 -18.84 -0.22 8.41
N ARG A 82 -19.44 -0.66 9.53
CA ARG A 82 -20.16 -1.94 9.59
C ARG A 82 -21.32 -2.00 8.61
N THR A 83 -22.04 -0.89 8.46
CA THR A 83 -23.10 -0.73 7.45
C THR A 83 -22.49 -0.30 6.12
N VAL A 84 -21.83 -1.24 5.44
CA VAL A 84 -21.08 -0.99 4.19
C VAL A 84 -21.96 -0.29 3.15
N LYS A 85 -23.13 -0.86 2.84
CA LYS A 85 -24.05 -0.30 1.84
C LYS A 85 -24.44 1.15 2.12
N GLY A 86 -24.76 1.47 3.37
CA GLY A 86 -25.17 2.84 3.74
C GLY A 86 -24.05 3.85 3.48
N LYS A 87 -22.82 3.51 3.89
CA LYS A 87 -21.65 4.35 3.61
C LYS A 87 -21.38 4.49 2.10
N ALA A 88 -21.44 3.39 1.35
CA ALA A 88 -21.26 3.40 -0.10
C ALA A 88 -22.32 4.25 -0.82
N ASP A 89 -23.59 4.13 -0.42
CA ASP A 89 -24.69 4.96 -0.95
C ASP A 89 -24.45 6.45 -0.64
N ASP A 90 -24.16 6.77 0.62
CA ASP A 90 -23.95 8.15 1.07
C ASP A 90 -22.80 8.82 0.29
N ASP A 91 -21.66 8.12 0.15
CA ASP A 91 -20.51 8.64 -0.58
C ASP A 91 -20.78 8.77 -2.07
N TYR A 92 -21.34 7.72 -2.70
CA TYR A 92 -21.67 7.75 -4.11
C TYR A 92 -22.67 8.88 -4.43
N GLU A 93 -23.77 9.00 -3.69
CA GLU A 93 -24.77 10.02 -3.92
C GLU A 93 -24.22 11.43 -3.70
N LYS A 94 -23.45 11.64 -2.63
CA LYS A 94 -22.79 12.92 -2.34
C LYS A 94 -21.92 13.35 -3.52
N ARG A 95 -21.17 12.41 -4.11
CA ARG A 95 -20.22 12.70 -5.19
C ARG A 95 -20.86 12.80 -6.55
N SER A 96 -21.92 12.03 -6.81
CA SER A 96 -22.74 12.18 -8.00
C SER A 96 -23.46 13.53 -8.02
N LYS A 97 -23.86 14.06 -6.86
CA LYS A 97 -24.45 15.41 -6.73
C LYS A 97 -23.41 16.54 -6.77
N ASN A 98 -22.21 16.29 -6.24
CA ASN A 98 -21.11 17.24 -6.21
C ASN A 98 -19.77 16.52 -6.50
N PRO A 99 -19.38 16.40 -7.78
CA PRO A 99 -18.16 15.70 -8.18
C PRO A 99 -16.89 16.53 -7.90
N LEU A 100 -17.03 17.68 -7.24
CA LEU A 100 -15.98 18.68 -7.05
C LEU A 100 -15.45 19.16 -8.41
N PHE A 101 -14.17 18.89 -8.69
CA PHE A 101 -13.47 19.30 -9.91
C PHE A 101 -13.36 18.17 -10.95
N MET A 102 -14.11 17.08 -10.77
CA MET A 102 -14.11 15.93 -11.70
C MET A 102 -15.22 16.02 -12.72
N ILE A 103 -15.00 15.40 -13.88
CA ILE A 103 -16.00 15.17 -14.93
C ILE A 103 -16.45 13.71 -14.83
N PRO A 104 -17.65 13.42 -14.28
CA PRO A 104 -18.08 12.05 -13.98
C PRO A 104 -18.06 11.11 -15.19
N GLU A 105 -18.52 11.59 -16.34
CA GLU A 105 -18.61 10.83 -17.61
C GLU A 105 -17.24 10.36 -18.13
N GLU A 106 -16.16 10.98 -17.68
CA GLU A 106 -14.77 10.63 -18.05
C GLU A 106 -14.00 9.97 -16.89
N THR A 107 -14.61 9.86 -15.70
CA THR A 107 -13.96 9.45 -14.45
C THR A 107 -14.54 8.12 -13.95
N SER A 108 -13.66 7.18 -13.58
CA SER A 108 -14.07 5.95 -12.89
C SER A 108 -14.24 6.21 -11.40
N TYR A 109 -15.34 5.73 -10.80
CA TYR A 109 -15.60 5.78 -9.36
C TYR A 109 -15.33 4.40 -8.75
N VAL A 110 -14.50 4.37 -7.70
CA VAL A 110 -14.19 3.14 -6.97
C VAL A 110 -14.49 3.32 -5.49
N PHE A 111 -15.27 2.40 -4.93
CA PHE A 111 -15.48 2.32 -3.48
C PHE A 111 -14.76 1.12 -2.89
N ILE A 112 -14.06 1.32 -1.76
CA ILE A 112 -13.29 0.27 -1.10
C ILE A 112 -13.75 0.07 0.34
N THR A 113 -13.84 -1.20 0.75
CA THR A 113 -14.03 -1.55 2.15
C THR A 113 -13.22 -2.78 2.56
N PRO A 114 -12.61 -2.81 3.76
CA PRO A 114 -12.00 -4.02 4.31
C PRO A 114 -13.04 -5.00 4.88
N ARG A 115 -14.34 -4.77 4.66
CA ARG A 115 -15.41 -5.67 5.07
C ARG A 115 -15.93 -6.47 3.88
N ARG A 116 -16.39 -7.70 4.13
CA ARG A 116 -17.10 -8.49 3.12
C ARG A 116 -18.45 -7.87 2.81
N TRP A 117 -18.80 -7.79 1.53
CA TRP A 117 -20.06 -7.26 1.08
C TRP A 117 -20.70 -8.13 0.00
N ARG A 118 -21.59 -9.02 0.44
CA ARG A 118 -22.27 -10.01 -0.40
C ARG A 118 -22.95 -9.43 -1.64
N ASP A 119 -23.59 -8.27 -1.51
CA ASP A 119 -24.39 -7.67 -2.59
C ASP A 119 -23.63 -6.58 -3.36
N LYS A 120 -22.29 -6.53 -3.26
CA LYS A 120 -21.45 -5.51 -3.91
C LYS A 120 -21.63 -5.49 -5.44
N ASP A 121 -21.75 -6.66 -6.08
CA ASP A 121 -21.85 -6.75 -7.54
C ASP A 121 -23.20 -6.18 -8.02
N LYS A 122 -24.28 -6.55 -7.33
CA LYS A 122 -25.61 -5.99 -7.57
C LYS A 122 -25.61 -4.47 -7.40
N TRP A 123 -25.01 -3.98 -6.32
CA TRP A 123 -24.90 -2.53 -6.09
C TRP A 123 -24.10 -1.83 -7.19
N THR A 124 -22.98 -2.43 -7.60
CA THR A 124 -22.11 -1.91 -8.67
C THR A 124 -22.87 -1.82 -9.99
N GLU A 125 -23.59 -2.88 -10.37
CA GLU A 125 -24.43 -2.90 -11.57
C GLU A 125 -25.55 -1.85 -11.54
N GLU A 126 -26.22 -1.69 -10.39
CA GLU A 126 -27.27 -0.67 -10.20
C GLU A 126 -26.71 0.73 -10.40
N ARG A 127 -25.55 1.06 -9.80
CA ARG A 127 -24.91 2.38 -9.96
C ARG A 127 -24.34 2.59 -11.36
N GLN A 128 -23.76 1.56 -11.98
CA GLN A 128 -23.27 1.64 -13.36
C GLN A 128 -24.40 1.97 -14.35
N LYS A 129 -25.62 1.42 -14.14
CA LYS A 129 -26.79 1.66 -15.01
C LYS A 129 -27.31 3.10 -14.95
N GLU A 130 -26.98 3.85 -13.91
CA GLU A 130 -27.34 5.28 -13.84
C GLU A 130 -26.59 6.12 -14.86
N GLY A 131 -25.43 5.65 -15.36
CA GLY A 131 -24.66 6.32 -16.40
C GLY A 131 -24.02 7.63 -15.97
N ILE A 132 -23.91 7.90 -14.66
CA ILE A 132 -23.32 9.13 -14.13
C ILE A 132 -21.80 9.09 -14.26
N TRP A 133 -21.18 8.01 -13.79
CA TRP A 133 -19.74 7.79 -13.85
C TRP A 133 -19.40 6.93 -15.07
N LYS A 134 -18.23 7.17 -15.67
CA LYS A 134 -17.69 6.36 -16.76
C LYS A 134 -17.72 4.87 -16.42
N GLU A 135 -17.29 4.55 -15.21
CA GLU A 135 -17.19 3.19 -14.69
C GLU A 135 -17.35 3.22 -13.17
N VAL A 136 -18.05 2.25 -12.60
CA VAL A 136 -18.22 2.05 -11.16
C VAL A 136 -17.63 0.70 -10.77
N ARG A 137 -16.79 0.67 -9.73
CA ARG A 137 -16.28 -0.58 -9.14
C ARG A 137 -16.36 -0.54 -7.62
N VAL A 138 -16.44 -1.73 -7.02
CA VAL A 138 -16.35 -1.92 -5.58
C VAL A 138 -15.31 -2.98 -5.29
N TYR A 139 -14.43 -2.73 -4.30
CA TYR A 139 -13.54 -3.75 -3.76
C TYR A 139 -13.81 -3.99 -2.27
N ASP A 140 -14.13 -5.24 -1.94
CA ASP A 140 -14.40 -5.68 -0.58
C ASP A 140 -13.24 -6.51 -0.01
N ALA A 141 -13.40 -7.05 1.20
CA ALA A 141 -12.34 -7.79 1.87
C ALA A 141 -11.75 -8.95 1.03
N ASP A 142 -12.58 -9.68 0.28
CA ASP A 142 -12.13 -10.82 -0.51
C ASP A 142 -11.38 -10.35 -1.79
N ASP A 143 -11.76 -9.19 -2.36
CA ASP A 143 -11.00 -8.57 -3.45
C ASP A 143 -9.64 -8.04 -2.97
N LEU A 144 -9.60 -7.44 -1.77
CA LEU A 144 -8.37 -6.93 -1.18
C LEU A 144 -7.41 -8.07 -0.84
N GLU A 145 -7.88 -9.20 -0.32
CA GLU A 145 -7.06 -10.41 -0.15
C GLU A 145 -6.48 -10.88 -1.50
N THR A 146 -7.29 -10.87 -2.56
CA THR A 146 -6.84 -11.22 -3.90
C THR A 146 -5.76 -10.25 -4.39
N TRP A 147 -5.96 -8.94 -4.19
CA TRP A 147 -4.99 -7.92 -4.59
C TRP A 147 -3.67 -8.05 -3.80
N LEU A 148 -3.75 -8.31 -2.50
CA LEU A 148 -2.61 -8.58 -1.63
C LEU A 148 -1.82 -9.80 -2.11
N SER A 149 -2.50 -10.89 -2.50
CA SER A 149 -1.82 -12.10 -3.01
C SER A 149 -0.99 -11.87 -4.26
N GLN A 150 -1.31 -10.83 -5.04
CA GLN A 150 -0.57 -10.41 -6.23
C GLN A 150 0.59 -9.44 -5.90
N ASN A 151 0.66 -8.95 -4.66
CA ASN A 151 1.62 -7.96 -4.20
C ASN A 151 2.29 -8.42 -2.87
N PRO A 152 3.21 -9.40 -2.93
CA PRO A 152 3.74 -10.08 -1.74
C PRO A 152 4.37 -9.15 -0.70
N THR A 153 5.12 -8.12 -1.13
CA THR A 153 5.75 -7.15 -0.23
C THR A 153 4.71 -6.38 0.58
N VAL A 154 3.66 -5.88 -0.08
CA VAL A 154 2.55 -5.19 0.59
C VAL A 154 1.77 -6.14 1.50
N HIS A 155 1.64 -7.41 1.07
CA HIS A 155 0.97 -8.45 1.86
C HIS A 155 1.71 -8.77 3.16
N VAL A 156 3.03 -8.91 3.11
CA VAL A 156 3.88 -9.13 4.28
C VAL A 156 3.82 -7.92 5.22
N TRP A 157 3.96 -6.70 4.68
CA TRP A 157 3.86 -5.46 5.46
C TRP A 157 2.54 -5.38 6.25
N LEU A 158 1.40 -5.57 5.58
CA LEU A 158 0.10 -5.53 6.25
C LEU A 158 -0.01 -6.67 7.27
N SER A 159 0.54 -7.85 6.96
CA SER A 159 0.52 -8.99 7.87
C SER A 159 1.24 -8.69 9.18
N ILE A 160 2.44 -8.10 9.11
CA ILE A 160 3.21 -7.67 10.28
C ILE A 160 2.43 -6.61 11.08
N LEU A 161 1.85 -5.62 10.39
CA LEU A 161 1.05 -4.57 11.03
C LEU A 161 -0.17 -5.13 11.78
N LEU A 162 -0.80 -6.18 11.25
CA LEU A 162 -1.93 -6.86 11.88
C LEU A 162 -1.52 -7.91 12.92
N GLY A 163 -0.23 -8.01 13.25
CA GLY A 163 0.29 -8.89 14.28
C GLY A 163 0.48 -10.34 13.83
N LYS A 164 0.52 -10.60 12.52
CA LYS A 164 0.95 -11.87 11.97
C LYS A 164 2.46 -11.87 11.77
N HIS A 165 3.06 -13.02 12.01
CA HIS A 165 4.49 -13.25 11.81
C HIS A 165 4.65 -14.32 10.73
N PRO A 166 4.78 -13.94 9.44
CA PRO A 166 5.05 -14.89 8.38
C PRO A 166 6.38 -15.60 8.68
N GLN A 167 6.35 -16.91 8.88
CA GLN A 167 7.55 -17.69 9.19
C GLN A 167 8.62 -17.49 8.11
N ASN A 168 9.87 -17.25 8.52
CA ASN A 168 11.04 -17.01 7.68
C ASN A 168 11.07 -15.68 6.88
N CYS A 169 10.23 -14.71 7.23
CA CYS A 169 10.33 -13.34 6.74
C CYS A 169 10.57 -12.39 7.92
N THR A 170 11.68 -11.66 7.90
CA THR A 170 11.96 -10.55 8.82
C THR A 170 11.96 -9.28 7.98
N ASP A 171 11.17 -8.27 8.37
CA ASP A 171 11.26 -6.98 7.70
C ASP A 171 12.62 -6.34 7.98
N LEU A 172 13.15 -5.61 6.99
CA LEU A 172 14.50 -5.07 7.05
C LEU A 172 14.68 -4.06 8.21
N GLY A 173 13.60 -3.38 8.62
CA GLY A 173 13.59 -2.45 9.75
C GLY A 173 13.76 -3.16 11.08
N SER A 174 12.91 -4.15 11.38
CA SER A 174 13.02 -4.98 12.58
C SER A 174 14.35 -5.73 12.62
N TYR A 175 14.79 -6.28 11.48
CA TYR A 175 16.11 -6.91 11.40
C TYR A 175 17.23 -5.94 11.81
N TRP A 176 17.20 -4.71 11.29
CA TRP A 176 18.19 -3.70 11.66
C TRP A 176 18.13 -3.33 13.14
N THR A 177 16.93 -3.14 13.70
CA THR A 177 16.76 -2.88 15.13
C THR A 177 17.38 -4.01 15.96
N ASP A 178 16.99 -5.26 15.70
CA ASP A 178 17.51 -6.42 16.44
C ASP A 178 19.03 -6.53 16.32
N TRP A 179 19.58 -6.42 15.10
CA TRP A 179 21.02 -6.54 14.85
C TRP A 179 21.84 -5.40 15.48
N SER A 180 21.37 -4.15 15.36
CA SER A 180 22.10 -2.98 15.86
C SER A 180 22.13 -2.90 17.39
N GLU A 181 21.10 -3.45 18.05
CA GLU A 181 20.97 -3.44 19.52
C GLU A 181 21.70 -4.60 20.21
N GLU A 182 22.40 -5.48 19.47
CA GLU A 182 23.28 -6.50 20.07
C GLU A 182 24.46 -5.91 20.86
N THR A 183 24.81 -4.64 20.61
CA THR A 183 25.84 -3.91 21.36
C THR A 183 25.26 -2.75 22.16
N GLN A 184 25.99 -2.32 23.19
CA GLN A 184 25.66 -1.13 23.95
C GLN A 184 26.84 -0.14 23.98
N PRO A 185 26.73 1.05 23.37
CA PRO A 185 25.56 1.58 22.64
C PRO A 185 25.26 0.80 21.35
N ALA A 186 24.04 0.94 20.84
CA ALA A 186 23.62 0.32 19.57
C ALA A 186 24.49 0.80 18.41
N ILE A 187 24.78 -0.09 17.46
CA ILE A 187 25.61 0.22 16.28
C ILE A 187 24.83 1.16 15.35
N SER A 188 25.42 2.30 14.98
CA SER A 188 24.78 3.23 14.04
C SER A 188 24.99 2.81 12.59
N SER A 189 24.08 3.24 11.70
CA SER A 189 24.21 2.97 10.25
C SER A 189 25.48 3.59 9.66
N GLU A 190 25.89 4.76 10.16
CA GLU A 190 27.15 5.43 9.77
C GLU A 190 28.37 4.61 10.17
N MET A 191 28.35 3.97 11.34
CA MET A 191 29.45 3.11 11.80
C MET A 191 29.59 1.87 10.93
N VAL A 192 28.47 1.22 10.56
CA VAL A 192 28.47 0.04 9.67
C VAL A 192 29.02 0.39 8.28
N LEU A 193 28.73 1.58 7.78
CA LEU A 193 29.14 2.02 6.44
C LEU A 193 30.48 2.74 6.40
N ALA A 194 31.09 3.03 7.56
CA ALA A 194 32.36 3.74 7.64
C ALA A 194 33.44 3.03 6.82
N GLY A 195 34.02 3.73 5.85
CA GLY A 195 35.03 3.18 4.94
C GLY A 195 34.49 2.25 3.83
N ARG A 196 33.16 2.11 3.71
CA ARG A 196 32.48 1.24 2.73
C ARG A 196 31.63 2.04 1.73
N GLU A 197 32.08 3.24 1.37
CA GLU A 197 31.30 4.17 0.54
C GLU A 197 31.07 3.68 -0.89
N ASN A 198 31.96 2.82 -1.39
CA ASN A 198 31.77 2.12 -2.65
C ASN A 198 30.54 1.19 -2.61
N ILE A 199 30.37 0.43 -1.52
CA ILE A 199 29.23 -0.48 -1.33
C ILE A 199 27.94 0.33 -1.21
N LYS A 200 27.95 1.42 -0.44
CA LYS A 200 26.82 2.34 -0.34
C LYS A 200 26.40 2.88 -1.70
N ALA A 201 27.37 3.36 -2.49
CA ALA A 201 27.10 3.86 -3.84
C ALA A 201 26.55 2.77 -4.77
N GLU A 202 27.06 1.55 -4.69
CA GLU A 202 26.57 0.40 -5.46
C GLU A 202 25.12 0.06 -5.11
N ILE A 203 24.78 0.00 -3.82
CA ILE A 203 23.41 -0.21 -3.34
C ILE A 203 22.50 0.90 -3.88
N TYR A 204 22.92 2.17 -3.82
CA TYR A 204 22.11 3.29 -4.28
C TYR A 204 21.89 3.26 -5.80
N GLN A 205 22.91 2.91 -6.57
CA GLN A 205 22.78 2.74 -8.01
C GLN A 205 21.88 1.57 -8.37
N TRP A 206 22.00 0.47 -7.64
CA TRP A 206 21.16 -0.71 -7.82
C TRP A 206 19.69 -0.42 -7.52
N LEU A 207 19.40 0.29 -6.42
CA LEU A 207 18.06 0.73 -6.07
C LEU A 207 17.44 1.58 -7.18
N LYS A 208 18.23 2.45 -7.82
CA LYS A 208 17.77 3.30 -8.93
C LYS A 208 17.59 2.54 -10.25
N ASN A 209 18.41 1.50 -10.50
CA ASN A 209 18.51 0.83 -11.80
C ASN A 209 18.51 -0.70 -11.63
N SER A 210 17.42 -1.26 -11.09
CA SER A 210 17.32 -2.66 -10.63
C SER A 210 17.12 -3.69 -11.75
N ASN A 211 17.97 -3.69 -12.78
CA ASN A 211 17.89 -4.63 -13.92
C ASN A 211 18.72 -5.91 -13.73
N SER A 212 19.46 -6.05 -12.62
CA SER A 212 20.31 -7.21 -12.33
C SER A 212 20.42 -7.46 -10.82
N PRO A 213 20.72 -8.68 -10.36
CA PRO A 213 20.85 -8.96 -8.93
C PRO A 213 22.06 -8.24 -8.32
N LEU A 214 21.87 -7.58 -7.17
CA LEU A 214 22.96 -7.02 -6.36
C LEU A 214 23.69 -8.14 -5.62
N ARG A 215 25.03 -8.09 -5.61
CA ARG A 215 25.86 -9.02 -4.84
C ARG A 215 26.64 -8.24 -3.80
N LEU A 216 26.36 -8.50 -2.52
CA LEU A 216 27.08 -7.92 -1.40
C LEU A 216 28.00 -8.96 -0.78
N GLN A 217 29.25 -8.56 -0.53
CA GLN A 217 30.22 -9.36 0.20
C GLN A 217 30.49 -8.71 1.55
N ALA A 218 30.36 -9.48 2.61
CA ALA A 218 30.65 -9.10 3.99
C ALA A 218 31.25 -10.31 4.74
N GLU A 219 31.68 -10.13 5.98
CA GLU A 219 32.26 -11.22 6.79
C GLU A 219 31.22 -12.30 7.10
N THR A 220 29.96 -11.90 7.27
CA THR A 220 28.84 -12.81 7.50
C THR A 220 27.62 -12.44 6.66
N ARG A 221 26.70 -13.40 6.52
CA ARG A 221 25.38 -13.12 5.92
C ARG A 221 24.65 -12.02 6.70
N ASP A 222 24.74 -12.06 8.03
CA ASP A 222 24.00 -11.15 8.89
C ASP A 222 24.51 -9.71 8.76
N GLU A 223 25.84 -9.56 8.67
CA GLU A 223 26.48 -8.27 8.37
C GLU A 223 26.13 -7.78 6.96
N ALA A 224 26.03 -8.66 5.96
CA ALA A 224 25.63 -8.26 4.62
C ALA A 224 24.21 -7.67 4.58
N ILE A 225 23.29 -8.25 5.33
CA ILE A 225 21.93 -7.72 5.49
C ILE A 225 21.96 -6.39 6.25
N ALA A 226 22.76 -6.29 7.32
CA ALA A 226 22.92 -5.06 8.10
C ALA A 226 23.52 -3.90 7.28
N LEU A 227 24.52 -4.17 6.43
CA LEU A 227 25.09 -3.20 5.48
C LEU A 227 24.03 -2.63 4.54
N PHE A 228 23.19 -3.51 4.01
CA PHE A 228 22.13 -3.13 3.11
C PHE A 228 21.05 -2.29 3.82
N ALA A 229 20.63 -2.71 5.01
CA ALA A 229 19.68 -1.96 5.85
C ALA A 229 20.22 -0.58 6.26
N ALA A 230 21.50 -0.50 6.63
CA ALA A 230 22.18 0.73 6.97
C ALA A 230 22.21 1.70 5.78
N ALA A 231 22.50 1.20 4.57
CA ALA A 231 22.53 2.02 3.37
C ALA A 231 21.15 2.63 3.08
N ILE A 232 20.09 1.81 3.12
CA ILE A 232 18.72 2.31 2.90
C ILE A 232 18.30 3.31 3.99
N SER A 233 18.71 3.08 5.24
CA SER A 233 18.35 3.96 6.36
C SER A 233 18.90 5.37 6.25
N LEU A 234 19.99 5.56 5.50
CA LEU A 234 20.63 6.85 5.22
C LEU A 234 20.14 7.50 3.90
N LEU A 235 19.11 6.96 3.25
CA LEU A 235 18.46 7.63 2.12
C LEU A 235 17.60 8.82 2.59
N PRO A 236 17.41 9.84 1.74
CA PRO A 236 16.44 10.90 2.00
C PRO A 236 15.05 10.31 2.27
N SER A 237 14.30 10.87 3.21
CA SER A 237 13.00 10.34 3.67
C SER A 237 11.99 10.09 2.54
N THR A 238 12.03 10.87 1.46
CA THR A 238 11.17 10.69 0.28
C THR A 238 11.51 9.44 -0.56
N GLU A 239 12.75 8.99 -0.56
CA GLU A 239 13.20 7.78 -1.27
C GLU A 239 13.07 6.52 -0.38
N LYS A 240 13.18 6.71 0.94
CA LYS A 240 13.09 5.63 1.94
C LYS A 240 11.77 4.85 1.83
N ASP A 241 10.64 5.55 1.87
CA ASP A 241 9.30 4.92 1.81
C ASP A 241 9.04 4.21 0.47
N PHE A 242 9.63 4.68 -0.63
CA PHE A 242 9.50 4.05 -1.95
C PHE A 242 10.23 2.70 -2.03
N PHE A 243 11.46 2.62 -1.52
CA PHE A 243 12.26 1.40 -1.60
C PHE A 243 11.91 0.34 -0.56
N TYR A 244 11.45 0.73 0.64
CA TYR A 244 10.89 -0.22 1.61
C TYR A 244 9.60 -0.88 1.12
N GLN A 245 8.90 -0.28 0.14
CA GLN A 245 7.68 -0.83 -0.43
C GLN A 245 7.92 -1.73 -1.67
N LYS A 246 9.11 -1.67 -2.29
CA LYS A 246 9.46 -2.45 -3.49
C LYS A 246 10.23 -3.75 -3.21
N GLN A 247 10.70 -3.97 -1.99
CA GLN A 247 11.45 -5.17 -1.58
C GLN A 247 10.64 -5.96 -0.55
#